data_AF-A0A1X4JNQ5-F1
#
_entry.id   AF-A0A1X4JNQ5-F1
#
_cell.length_a   1.000
_cell.length_b   1.000
_cell.length_c   1.000
_cell.angle_alpha   90.00
_cell.angle_beta   90.00
_cell.angle_gamma   90.00
#
_symmetry.space_group_name_H-M   'P 1'
#
loop_
_entity.id
_entity.type
_entity.pdbx_description
1 polymer ?
#
loop_
_entity_poly.entity_id
_entity_poly.type
_entity_poly.pdbx_seq_one_letter_code
_entity_poly.pdbx_strand_id
1 'polypeptide(L)'
;MVALTFTTSHNGNATPSARELDVPYTDDLFRQDSKQYQHDLARVSVVMAGSTYTKDSQPVGTGYAAANLQKLGFTTSDFNYGIADDPNNVAFTLGVKRLPDMNLFAAIIRGTPQSAEWSGDFMIGDDDAPGMNNMIFIGQKVAAQLRDFMLTEGDPEQQNVFWVTGHSRGGSATEVVGKLLVDAGETAVHAYAFAPTTTYKQVANEDYADAYPQVHAIINPLDVAPTFPLEAWGFTHIGQQHILPLSAYDAVRTEFERINGRPFGGDLVEDEAKLERGQQLYYALAPSVHDFYHAETPWWDGGTMTPYQWVQDLMLGAQGLEIPARTANVMAYVKTHPVYAKLFQHMANDGNNGYEHTITTYISFMTVLPDDWTVTDD
;
A
#
# COMPACT_ATOMS: atom_id res chain seq x y z
N MET A 1 17.14 -14.39 14.81
CA MET A 1 17.05 -14.21 13.36
C MET A 1 16.31 -15.39 12.75
N VAL A 2 15.38 -15.13 11.83
CA VAL A 2 14.70 -16.13 11.01
C VAL A 2 14.75 -15.64 9.57
N ALA A 3 15.23 -16.47 8.64
CA ALA A 3 15.17 -16.15 7.22
C ALA A 3 13.72 -16.21 6.72
N LEU A 4 13.18 -15.11 6.18
CA LEU A 4 11.86 -15.08 5.54
C LEU A 4 12.00 -14.80 4.05
N THR A 5 11.14 -15.42 3.25
CA THR A 5 11.18 -15.28 1.80
C THR A 5 10.20 -14.20 1.32
N PHE A 6 10.64 -13.34 0.42
CA PHE A 6 9.77 -12.35 -0.24
C PHE A 6 10.04 -12.35 -1.75
N THR A 7 9.12 -11.74 -2.51
CA THR A 7 9.29 -11.58 -3.95
C THR A 7 9.83 -10.17 -4.24
N THR A 8 10.89 -10.09 -5.05
CA THR A 8 11.38 -8.80 -5.54
C THR A 8 10.34 -8.13 -6.43
N SER A 9 10.27 -6.81 -6.38
CA SER A 9 9.29 -6.02 -7.13
C SER A 9 9.48 -6.17 -8.64
N HIS A 10 8.35 -6.22 -9.34
CA HIS A 10 8.32 -6.18 -10.80
C HIS A 10 8.41 -4.73 -11.26
N ASN A 11 9.58 -4.28 -11.75
CA ASN A 11 9.63 -3.03 -12.52
C ASN A 11 10.36 -3.29 -13.83
N GLY A 12 9.79 -2.85 -14.96
CA GLY A 12 10.36 -3.08 -16.29
C GLY A 12 10.39 -4.56 -16.70
N ASN A 13 11.37 -4.94 -17.52
CA ASN A 13 11.46 -6.30 -18.11
C ASN A 13 12.03 -7.37 -17.15
N ALA A 14 12.25 -7.07 -15.87
CA ALA A 14 12.86 -8.01 -14.93
C ALA A 14 11.78 -8.90 -14.28
N THR A 15 11.93 -10.21 -14.45
CA THR A 15 11.05 -11.19 -13.81
C THR A 15 11.21 -11.13 -12.28
N PRO A 16 10.11 -11.13 -11.51
CA PRO A 16 10.17 -11.22 -10.05
C PRO A 16 10.96 -12.46 -9.63
N SER A 17 11.68 -12.35 -8.51
CA SER A 17 12.51 -13.43 -7.99
C SER A 17 12.35 -13.55 -6.49
N ALA A 18 12.46 -14.79 -5.99
CA ALA A 18 12.46 -15.05 -4.56
C ALA A 18 13.78 -14.59 -3.93
N ARG A 19 13.69 -13.87 -2.82
CA ARG A 19 14.83 -13.48 -1.98
C ARG A 19 14.54 -13.83 -0.54
N GLU A 20 15.60 -14.05 0.22
CA GLU A 20 15.51 -14.27 1.66
C GLU A 20 16.17 -13.12 2.40
N LEU A 21 15.57 -12.72 3.52
CA LEU A 21 16.16 -11.80 4.48
C LEU A 21 16.05 -12.39 5.88
N ASP A 22 17.15 -12.37 6.62
CA ASP A 22 17.14 -12.67 8.04
C ASP A 22 16.49 -11.53 8.81
N VAL A 23 15.39 -11.82 9.52
CA VAL A 23 14.66 -10.83 10.32
C VAL A 23 14.69 -11.17 11.82
N PRO A 24 14.58 -10.17 12.72
CA PRO A 24 14.66 -10.34 14.17
C PRO A 24 13.35 -10.84 14.81
N TYR A 25 12.68 -11.83 14.20
CA TYR A 25 11.41 -12.34 14.74
C TYR A 25 11.58 -13.06 16.08
N THR A 26 10.74 -12.69 17.05
CA THR A 26 10.40 -13.45 18.25
C THR A 26 8.94 -13.16 18.64
N ASP A 27 8.28 -14.11 19.30
CA ASP A 27 6.90 -13.92 19.80
C ASP A 27 6.82 -12.78 20.83
N ASP A 28 7.93 -12.45 21.49
CA ASP A 28 8.00 -11.35 22.48
C ASP A 28 7.82 -9.96 21.87
N LEU A 29 7.99 -9.79 20.56
CA LEU A 29 7.67 -8.52 19.88
C LEU A 29 6.21 -8.12 20.10
N PHE A 30 5.31 -9.10 20.20
CA PHE A 30 3.87 -8.86 20.34
C PHE A 30 3.42 -8.64 21.80
N ARG A 31 4.34 -8.75 22.77
CA ARG A 31 4.10 -8.44 24.19
C ARG A 31 4.42 -6.99 24.55
N GLN A 32 5.07 -6.26 23.64
CA GLN A 32 5.38 -4.85 23.80
C GLN A 32 4.13 -3.99 23.56
N ASP A 33 4.15 -2.74 24.02
CA ASP A 33 3.05 -1.79 23.79
C ASP A 33 2.89 -1.53 22.30
N SER A 34 1.74 -1.93 21.75
CA SER A 34 1.42 -1.74 20.34
C SER A 34 1.27 -0.28 19.92
N LYS A 35 1.22 0.67 20.87
CA LYS A 35 1.17 2.11 20.57
C LYS A 35 2.54 2.73 20.31
N GLN A 36 3.60 1.98 20.61
CA GLN A 36 4.98 2.41 20.44
C GLN A 36 5.55 1.75 19.19
N TYR A 37 6.15 2.56 18.32
CA TYR A 37 6.84 2.04 17.15
C TYR A 37 7.96 1.08 17.56
N GLN A 38 7.97 -0.13 16.98
CA GLN A 38 9.00 -1.13 17.20
C GLN A 38 9.72 -1.43 15.88
N HIS A 39 10.98 -0.99 15.77
CA HIS A 39 11.73 -1.13 14.53
C HIS A 39 11.91 -2.59 14.11
N ASP A 40 12.22 -3.50 15.05
CA ASP A 40 12.36 -4.93 14.76
C ASP A 40 11.06 -5.54 14.21
N LEU A 41 9.90 -5.16 14.75
CA LEU A 41 8.62 -5.62 14.24
C LEU A 41 8.30 -5.02 12.86
N ALA A 42 8.68 -3.77 12.60
CA ALA A 42 8.58 -3.17 11.26
C ALA A 42 9.44 -3.94 10.24
N ARG A 43 10.66 -4.35 10.61
CA ARG A 43 11.57 -5.17 9.76
C ARG A 43 10.98 -6.52 9.41
N VAL A 44 10.36 -7.20 10.38
CA VAL A 44 9.62 -8.44 10.10
C VAL A 44 8.42 -8.15 9.20
N SER A 45 7.64 -7.11 9.52
CA SER A 45 6.39 -6.77 8.85
C SER A 45 6.58 -6.42 7.38
N VAL A 46 7.62 -5.67 7.02
CA VAL A 46 7.88 -5.29 5.63
C VAL A 46 8.23 -6.50 4.76
N VAL A 47 8.98 -7.47 5.30
CA VAL A 47 9.30 -8.72 4.58
C VAL A 47 8.06 -9.58 4.43
N MET A 48 7.20 -9.62 5.45
CA MET A 48 5.91 -10.30 5.37
C MET A 48 4.98 -9.66 4.34
N ALA A 49 4.88 -8.33 4.29
CA ALA A 49 4.15 -7.62 3.24
C ALA A 49 4.71 -7.97 1.85
N GLY A 50 6.04 -7.99 1.68
CA GLY A 50 6.71 -8.41 0.45
C GLY A 50 6.51 -9.88 0.07
N SER A 51 6.17 -10.73 1.03
CA SER A 51 5.92 -12.15 0.81
C SER A 51 4.54 -12.44 0.25
N THR A 52 3.64 -11.47 0.13
CA THR A 52 2.31 -11.67 -0.46
C THR A 52 2.31 -11.61 -1.99
N TYR A 53 3.32 -10.97 -2.60
CA TYR A 53 3.43 -10.83 -4.04
C TYR A 53 3.66 -12.17 -4.74
N THR A 54 3.11 -12.30 -5.96
CA THR A 54 3.20 -13.51 -6.78
C THR A 54 4.66 -13.91 -7.03
N LYS A 55 4.93 -15.21 -7.13
CA LYS A 55 6.30 -15.76 -7.25
C LYS A 55 6.91 -15.53 -8.64
N ASP A 56 6.10 -15.08 -9.57
CA ASP A 56 6.40 -14.90 -10.98
C ASP A 56 5.69 -13.64 -11.49
N SER A 57 5.76 -13.39 -12.79
CA SER A 57 5.11 -12.23 -13.42
C SER A 57 3.60 -12.40 -13.61
N GLN A 58 2.95 -13.42 -13.04
CA GLN A 58 1.51 -13.60 -13.20
C GLN A 58 0.72 -12.61 -12.34
N PRO A 59 -0.47 -12.17 -12.81
CA PRO A 59 -1.35 -11.27 -12.06
C PRO A 59 -2.02 -11.96 -10.85
N VAL A 60 -2.00 -13.29 -10.80
CA VAL A 60 -2.63 -14.12 -9.77
C VAL A 60 -1.67 -15.19 -9.27
N GLY A 61 -1.91 -15.66 -8.06
CA GLY A 61 -1.11 -16.68 -7.40
C GLY A 61 -0.67 -16.26 -6.00
N THR A 62 -0.36 -17.25 -5.17
CA THR A 62 0.15 -17.04 -3.82
C THR A 62 1.63 -16.68 -3.83
N GLY A 63 2.03 -15.81 -2.92
CA GLY A 63 3.43 -15.59 -2.58
C GLY A 63 3.95 -16.61 -1.56
N TYR A 64 4.80 -16.12 -0.67
CA TYR A 64 5.44 -16.85 0.42
C TYR A 64 4.82 -16.56 1.81
N ALA A 65 3.81 -15.68 1.91
CA ALA A 65 3.20 -15.29 3.20
C ALA A 65 2.75 -16.48 4.07
N ALA A 66 2.01 -17.44 3.50
CA ALA A 66 1.61 -18.65 4.22
C ALA A 66 2.82 -19.50 4.66
N ALA A 67 3.82 -19.69 3.79
CA ALA A 67 5.02 -20.46 4.11
C ALA A 67 5.85 -19.78 5.21
N ASN A 68 5.97 -18.45 5.17
CA ASN A 68 6.64 -17.67 6.21
C ASN A 68 5.89 -17.76 7.53
N LEU A 69 4.58 -17.54 7.56
CA LEU A 69 3.77 -17.70 8.77
C LEU A 69 3.89 -19.11 9.37
N GLN A 70 3.84 -20.16 8.55
CA GLN A 70 4.04 -21.54 8.99
C GLN A 70 5.45 -21.75 9.58
N LYS A 71 6.49 -21.16 8.97
CA LYS A 71 7.85 -21.17 9.51
C LYS A 71 7.95 -20.48 10.88
N LEU A 72 7.12 -19.47 11.12
CA LEU A 72 6.99 -18.78 12.41
C LEU A 72 6.06 -19.50 13.41
N GLY A 73 5.46 -20.63 13.01
CA GLY A 73 4.62 -21.48 13.86
C GLY A 73 3.12 -21.18 13.82
N PHE A 74 2.65 -20.46 12.80
CA PHE A 74 1.23 -20.17 12.61
C PHE A 74 0.54 -21.26 11.78
N THR A 75 -0.73 -21.52 12.10
CA THR A 75 -1.68 -22.16 11.17
C THR A 75 -2.26 -21.08 10.26
N THR A 76 -2.37 -21.35 8.96
CA THR A 76 -2.66 -20.30 7.95
C THR A 76 -3.86 -20.60 7.06
N SER A 77 -4.46 -19.54 6.51
CA SER A 77 -5.46 -19.62 5.43
C SER A 77 -5.24 -18.50 4.42
N ASP A 78 -5.28 -18.85 3.14
CA ASP A 78 -5.09 -17.91 2.02
C ASP A 78 -6.43 -17.51 1.39
N PHE A 79 -6.57 -16.24 1.05
CA PHE A 79 -7.80 -15.68 0.49
C PHE A 79 -7.51 -14.90 -0.79
N ASN A 80 -8.38 -15.07 -1.80
CA ASN A 80 -8.50 -14.23 -3.00
C ASN A 80 -7.27 -14.11 -3.92
N TYR A 81 -6.21 -14.90 -3.72
CA TYR A 81 -5.01 -14.87 -4.57
C TYR A 81 -5.26 -15.27 -6.03
N GLY A 82 -6.38 -15.95 -6.33
CA GLY A 82 -6.73 -16.44 -7.67
C GLY A 82 -7.59 -15.48 -8.51
N ILE A 83 -7.83 -14.24 -8.06
CA ILE A 83 -8.72 -13.28 -8.72
C ILE A 83 -7.87 -12.22 -9.44
N ALA A 84 -8.04 -12.11 -10.76
CA ALA A 84 -7.28 -11.16 -11.62
C ALA A 84 -8.11 -9.92 -12.02
N ASP A 85 -9.42 -10.11 -12.27
CA ASP A 85 -10.25 -9.18 -13.02
C ASP A 85 -11.31 -8.47 -12.13
N ASP A 86 -10.98 -8.19 -10.87
CA ASP A 86 -11.85 -7.41 -9.97
C ASP A 86 -11.07 -6.26 -9.32
N PRO A 87 -11.40 -5.00 -9.64
CA PRO A 87 -10.74 -3.85 -9.05
C PRO A 87 -11.10 -3.65 -7.57
N ASN A 88 -12.05 -4.43 -7.03
CA ASN A 88 -12.37 -4.48 -5.60
C ASN A 88 -11.83 -5.74 -4.90
N ASN A 89 -10.89 -6.43 -5.55
CA ASN A 89 -10.18 -7.55 -4.94
C ASN A 89 -9.09 -7.05 -3.98
N VAL A 90 -8.80 -7.88 -2.99
CA VAL A 90 -7.55 -7.84 -2.22
C VAL A 90 -7.25 -9.27 -1.80
N ALA A 91 -6.02 -9.72 -2.04
CA ALA A 91 -5.54 -11.00 -1.56
C ALA A 91 -4.82 -10.84 -0.24
N PHE A 92 -4.92 -11.85 0.63
CA PHE A 92 -4.28 -11.81 1.93
C PHE A 92 -4.15 -13.22 2.50
N THR A 93 -3.24 -13.35 3.45
CA THR A 93 -3.07 -14.57 4.24
C THR A 93 -3.38 -14.26 5.69
N LEU A 94 -4.26 -15.06 6.29
CA LEU A 94 -4.48 -15.04 7.73
C LEU A 94 -3.67 -16.12 8.42
N GLY A 95 -3.23 -15.85 9.64
CA GLY A 95 -2.54 -16.81 10.50
C GLY A 95 -3.05 -16.76 11.93
N VAL A 96 -3.01 -17.88 12.64
CA VAL A 96 -3.16 -17.93 14.10
C VAL A 96 -2.01 -18.72 14.72
N LYS A 97 -1.47 -18.20 15.81
CA LYS A 97 -0.54 -18.91 16.68
C LYS A 97 -1.07 -18.82 18.11
N ARG A 98 -1.42 -19.97 18.68
CA ARG A 98 -1.95 -20.08 20.05
C ARG A 98 -0.78 -20.22 21.01
N LEU A 99 -0.48 -19.16 21.76
CA LEU A 99 0.56 -19.13 22.78
C LEU A 99 -0.07 -19.44 24.15
N PRO A 100 0.72 -19.72 25.20
CA PRO A 100 0.15 -20.00 26.53
C PRO A 100 -0.69 -18.85 27.11
N ASP A 101 -0.44 -17.61 26.68
CA ASP A 101 -1.01 -16.37 27.22
C ASP A 101 -1.88 -15.59 26.22
N MET A 102 -1.89 -15.94 24.93
CA MET A 102 -2.60 -15.19 23.90
C MET A 102 -2.88 -15.99 22.62
N ASN A 103 -3.93 -15.61 21.90
CA ASN A 103 -4.07 -15.86 20.48
C ASN A 103 -3.33 -14.75 19.70
N LEU A 104 -2.26 -15.09 18.98
CA LEU A 104 -1.62 -14.17 18.05
C LEU A 104 -2.20 -14.39 16.65
N PHE A 105 -3.02 -13.45 16.19
CA PHE A 105 -3.58 -13.43 14.84
C PHE A 105 -2.73 -12.57 13.91
N ALA A 106 -2.44 -13.08 12.72
CA ALA A 106 -1.75 -12.36 11.67
C ALA A 106 -2.68 -12.13 10.47
N ALA A 107 -2.65 -10.92 9.90
CA ALA A 107 -3.28 -10.58 8.64
C ALA A 107 -2.23 -9.92 7.73
N ILE A 108 -1.76 -10.66 6.73
CA ILE A 108 -0.72 -10.23 5.81
C ILE A 108 -1.36 -9.94 4.46
N ILE A 109 -1.45 -8.66 4.11
CA ILE A 109 -2.31 -8.15 3.04
C ILE A 109 -1.49 -7.79 1.81
N ARG A 110 -1.88 -8.33 0.66
CA ARG A 110 -1.20 -8.08 -0.62
C ARG A 110 -1.48 -6.66 -1.09
N GLY A 111 -0.43 -5.99 -1.56
CA GLY A 111 -0.58 -4.83 -2.42
C GLY A 111 -1.10 -5.23 -3.80
N THR A 112 -1.04 -4.32 -4.76
CA THR A 112 -1.58 -4.59 -6.08
C THR A 112 -0.65 -5.52 -6.89
N PRO A 113 -1.09 -6.71 -7.36
CA PRO A 113 -0.40 -7.38 -8.45
C PRO A 113 -0.69 -6.63 -9.75
N GLN A 114 0.05 -6.86 -10.83
CA GLN A 114 -0.22 -6.23 -12.15
C GLN A 114 -1.57 -6.72 -12.74
N SER A 115 -2.69 -6.25 -12.20
CA SER A 115 -4.04 -6.75 -12.46
C SER A 115 -5.08 -5.63 -12.40
N ALA A 116 -6.37 -5.98 -12.54
CA ALA A 116 -7.49 -5.04 -12.42
C ALA A 116 -7.52 -4.29 -11.09
N GLU A 117 -6.88 -4.80 -10.04
CA GLU A 117 -6.75 -4.12 -8.75
C GLU A 117 -6.21 -2.67 -8.92
N TRP A 118 -5.31 -2.41 -9.88
CA TRP A 118 -4.70 -1.07 -10.07
C TRP A 118 -5.72 0.02 -10.39
N SER A 119 -6.80 -0.28 -11.11
CA SER A 119 -7.83 0.72 -11.37
C SER A 119 -8.66 1.03 -10.13
N GLY A 120 -8.73 0.11 -9.17
CA GLY A 120 -9.33 0.34 -7.86
C GLY A 120 -8.55 1.28 -6.97
N ASP A 121 -7.25 1.43 -7.21
CA ASP A 121 -6.40 2.41 -6.50
C ASP A 121 -6.75 3.88 -6.87
N PHE A 122 -7.67 4.09 -7.81
CA PHE A 122 -8.22 5.41 -8.16
C PHE A 122 -9.72 5.55 -7.86
N MET A 123 -10.32 4.58 -7.17
CA MET A 123 -11.71 4.63 -6.75
C MET A 123 -11.84 5.31 -5.38
N ILE A 124 -11.79 6.64 -5.41
CA ILE A 124 -11.79 7.54 -4.25
C ILE A 124 -13.16 7.61 -3.59
N GLY A 125 -14.23 7.65 -4.38
CA GLY A 125 -15.55 8.01 -3.86
C GLY A 125 -15.75 9.52 -3.84
N ASP A 126 -17.02 9.91 -3.85
CA ASP A 126 -17.45 11.30 -4.03
C ASP A 126 -17.33 12.15 -2.75
N ASP A 127 -17.89 13.35 -2.74
CA ASP A 127 -17.79 14.30 -1.62
C ASP A 127 -18.24 13.75 -0.26
N ASP A 128 -19.30 12.94 -0.24
CA ASP A 128 -19.84 12.37 1.01
C ASP A 128 -19.09 11.11 1.48
N ALA A 129 -18.11 10.62 0.71
CA ALA A 129 -17.33 9.45 1.12
C ALA A 129 -16.45 9.79 2.34
N PRO A 130 -16.43 8.95 3.39
CA PRO A 130 -15.62 9.17 4.59
C PRO A 130 -14.10 9.01 4.35
N GLY A 131 -13.72 8.60 3.14
CA GLY A 131 -12.37 8.34 2.70
C GLY A 131 -12.39 7.64 1.35
N MET A 132 -11.28 7.01 0.99
CA MET A 132 -11.11 6.32 -0.27
C MET A 132 -11.96 5.04 -0.30
N ASN A 133 -13.11 5.10 -0.99
CA ASN A 133 -14.15 4.06 -0.98
C ASN A 133 -13.61 2.65 -1.23
N ASN A 134 -12.74 2.47 -2.22
CA ASN A 134 -12.22 1.13 -2.52
C ASN A 134 -11.26 0.62 -1.44
N MET A 135 -10.37 1.46 -0.90
CA MET A 135 -9.47 1.07 0.20
C MET A 135 -10.24 0.71 1.47
N ILE A 136 -11.25 1.52 1.82
CA ILE A 136 -12.16 1.23 2.93
C ILE A 136 -12.89 -0.10 2.69
N PHE A 137 -13.42 -0.32 1.50
CA PHE A 137 -14.16 -1.54 1.16
C PHE A 137 -13.30 -2.80 1.25
N ILE A 138 -12.08 -2.79 0.69
CA ILE A 138 -11.19 -3.95 0.75
C ILE A 138 -10.70 -4.20 2.17
N GLY A 139 -10.40 -3.16 2.95
CA GLY A 139 -10.02 -3.30 4.35
C GLY A 139 -11.15 -3.88 5.20
N GLN A 140 -12.39 -3.46 4.97
CA GLN A 140 -13.58 -4.05 5.61
C GLN A 140 -13.76 -5.54 5.28
N LYS A 141 -13.48 -5.95 4.03
CA LYS A 141 -13.48 -7.37 3.66
C LYS A 141 -12.45 -8.18 4.44
N VAL A 142 -11.22 -7.66 4.57
CA VAL A 142 -10.16 -8.32 5.35
C VAL A 142 -10.55 -8.40 6.82
N ALA A 143 -11.04 -7.31 7.42
CA ALA A 143 -11.47 -7.27 8.82
C ALA A 143 -12.62 -8.25 9.10
N ALA A 144 -13.60 -8.34 8.20
CA ALA A 144 -14.68 -9.32 8.30
C ALA A 144 -14.15 -10.77 8.26
N GLN A 145 -13.26 -11.08 7.31
CA GLN A 145 -12.67 -12.42 7.21
C GLN A 145 -11.78 -12.75 8.41
N LEU A 146 -11.04 -11.77 8.94
CA LEU A 146 -10.23 -11.90 10.16
C LEU A 146 -11.11 -12.18 11.38
N ARG A 147 -12.25 -11.49 11.50
CA ARG A 147 -13.21 -11.73 12.58
C ARG A 147 -13.77 -13.16 12.52
N ASP A 148 -14.16 -13.64 11.36
CA ASP A 148 -14.68 -15.00 11.19
C ASP A 148 -13.59 -16.06 11.48
N PHE A 149 -12.35 -15.77 11.05
CA PHE A 149 -11.19 -16.62 11.33
C PHE A 149 -10.88 -16.68 12.84
N MET A 150 -10.92 -15.54 13.54
CA MET A 150 -10.76 -15.47 15.00
C MET A 150 -11.82 -16.29 15.73
N LEU A 151 -13.09 -16.20 15.32
CA LEU A 151 -14.16 -16.97 15.97
C LEU A 151 -14.04 -18.48 15.73
N THR A 152 -13.43 -18.88 14.62
CA THR A 152 -13.27 -20.29 14.25
C THR A 152 -12.01 -20.91 14.86
N GLU A 153 -10.93 -20.14 14.89
CA GLU A 153 -9.59 -20.64 15.22
C GLU A 153 -9.07 -20.11 16.56
N GLY A 154 -9.63 -19.06 17.15
CA GLY A 154 -9.19 -18.55 18.45
C GLY A 154 -9.53 -19.48 19.60
N ASP A 155 -8.70 -19.48 20.64
CA ASP A 155 -9.10 -19.94 21.96
C ASP A 155 -9.92 -18.83 22.65
N PRO A 156 -11.24 -19.04 22.92
CA PRO A 156 -12.09 -18.00 23.51
C PRO A 156 -11.70 -17.63 24.95
N GLU A 157 -10.85 -18.43 25.62
CA GLU A 157 -10.36 -18.12 26.97
C GLU A 157 -9.10 -17.24 26.97
N GLN A 158 -8.48 -17.03 25.80
CA GLN A 158 -7.25 -16.25 25.67
C GLN A 158 -7.50 -14.85 25.11
N GLN A 159 -6.61 -13.92 25.49
CA GLN A 159 -6.58 -12.60 24.89
C GLN A 159 -6.17 -12.67 23.42
N ASN A 160 -6.76 -11.83 22.57
CA ASN A 160 -6.36 -11.70 21.19
C ASN A 160 -5.31 -10.59 21.03
N VAL A 161 -4.27 -10.89 20.26
CA VAL A 161 -3.24 -9.95 19.82
C VAL A 161 -3.17 -10.00 18.30
N PHE A 162 -3.15 -8.85 17.66
CA PHE A 162 -3.25 -8.74 16.20
C PHE A 162 -1.95 -8.22 15.62
N TRP A 163 -1.49 -8.84 14.54
CA TRP A 163 -0.41 -8.39 13.69
C TRP A 163 -0.95 -8.18 12.29
N VAL A 164 -1.02 -6.93 11.85
CA VAL A 164 -1.59 -6.57 10.55
C VAL A 164 -0.54 -5.84 9.75
N THR A 165 -0.26 -6.28 8.53
CA THR A 165 0.70 -5.58 7.67
C THR A 165 0.42 -5.79 6.20
N GLY A 166 0.81 -4.80 5.40
CA GLY A 166 0.71 -4.81 3.95
C GLY A 166 1.45 -3.62 3.36
N HIS A 167 1.57 -3.63 2.04
CA HIS A 167 2.24 -2.60 1.26
C HIS A 167 1.29 -2.00 0.22
N SER A 168 1.40 -0.69 -0.08
CA SER A 168 0.58 -0.01 -1.09
C SER A 168 -0.92 -0.13 -0.76
N ARG A 169 -1.75 -0.61 -1.68
CA ARG A 169 -3.13 -1.07 -1.44
C ARG A 169 -3.29 -1.91 -0.16
N GLY A 170 -2.35 -2.82 0.11
CA GLY A 170 -2.34 -3.64 1.33
C GLY A 170 -1.97 -2.85 2.58
N GLY A 171 -1.19 -1.76 2.44
CA GLY A 171 -0.92 -0.79 3.49
C GLY A 171 -2.18 0.00 3.84
N SER A 172 -2.90 0.52 2.84
CA SER A 172 -4.19 1.20 3.04
C SER A 172 -5.23 0.27 3.72
N ALA A 173 -5.29 -0.99 3.28
CA ALA A 173 -6.14 -1.99 3.94
C ALA A 173 -5.68 -2.29 5.38
N THR A 174 -4.38 -2.22 5.67
CA THR A 174 -3.83 -2.37 7.03
C THR A 174 -4.29 -1.25 7.94
N GLU A 175 -4.29 0.00 7.46
CA GLU A 175 -4.86 1.13 8.20
C GLU A 175 -6.32 0.87 8.56
N VAL A 176 -7.14 0.49 7.57
CA VAL A 176 -8.57 0.23 7.76
C VAL A 176 -8.82 -0.90 8.76
N VAL A 177 -8.09 -2.01 8.64
CA VAL A 177 -8.21 -3.14 9.56
C VAL A 177 -7.77 -2.72 10.97
N GLY A 178 -6.67 -1.99 11.10
CA GLY A 178 -6.18 -1.47 12.38
C GLY A 178 -7.21 -0.58 13.07
N LYS A 179 -7.78 0.39 12.35
CA LYS A 179 -8.87 1.23 12.86
C LYS A 179 -10.08 0.41 13.31
N LEU A 180 -10.54 -0.54 12.49
CA LEU A 180 -11.71 -1.36 12.83
C LEU A 180 -11.48 -2.24 14.08
N LEU A 181 -10.26 -2.74 14.28
CA LEU A 181 -9.90 -3.48 15.49
C LEU A 181 -9.91 -2.56 16.73
N VAL A 182 -9.31 -1.36 16.62
CA VAL A 182 -9.31 -0.37 17.72
C VAL A 182 -10.73 0.09 18.06
N ASP A 183 -11.55 0.38 17.06
CA ASP A 183 -12.97 0.75 17.24
C ASP A 183 -13.78 -0.39 17.90
N ALA A 184 -13.41 -1.65 17.65
CA ALA A 184 -14.00 -2.81 18.29
C ALA A 184 -13.54 -3.02 19.74
N GLY A 185 -12.61 -2.20 20.24
CA GLY A 185 -12.09 -2.24 21.60
C GLY A 185 -10.85 -3.11 21.76
N GLU A 186 -10.25 -3.60 20.67
CA GLU A 186 -9.00 -4.37 20.74
C GLU A 186 -7.83 -3.46 21.12
N THR A 187 -7.07 -3.88 22.13
CA THR A 187 -6.02 -3.05 22.71
C THR A 187 -4.61 -3.41 22.24
N ALA A 188 -4.40 -4.66 21.81
CA ALA A 188 -3.12 -5.19 21.35
C ALA A 188 -3.12 -5.38 19.82
N VAL A 189 -3.03 -4.26 19.10
CA VAL A 189 -3.10 -4.21 17.62
C VAL A 189 -1.78 -3.68 17.10
N HIS A 190 -0.96 -4.54 16.50
CA HIS A 190 0.31 -4.18 15.88
C HIS A 190 0.10 -4.03 14.37
N ALA A 191 -0.34 -2.85 13.94
CA ALA A 191 -0.61 -2.56 12.53
C ALA A 191 0.52 -1.76 11.89
N TYR A 192 1.23 -2.35 10.92
CA TYR A 192 2.36 -1.75 10.20
C TYR A 192 2.02 -1.63 8.72
N ALA A 193 1.62 -0.43 8.30
CA ALA A 193 1.24 -0.11 6.94
C ALA A 193 2.43 0.50 6.18
N PHE A 194 2.87 -0.12 5.10
CA PHE A 194 3.96 0.42 4.26
C PHE A 194 3.38 1.06 3.02
N ALA A 195 3.77 2.30 2.74
CA ALA A 195 3.26 3.04 1.59
C ALA A 195 1.71 3.09 1.48
N PRO A 196 0.94 3.25 2.59
CA PRO A 196 -0.51 3.38 2.45
C PRO A 196 -0.83 4.62 1.61
N THR A 197 -1.92 4.57 0.85
CA THR A 197 -2.55 5.78 0.29
C THR A 197 -3.18 6.60 1.41
N THR A 198 -3.45 7.89 1.17
CA THR A 198 -4.21 8.73 2.10
C THR A 198 -5.66 8.23 2.17
N THR A 199 -5.91 7.26 3.04
CA THR A 199 -7.12 6.43 2.97
C THR A 199 -8.37 7.13 3.49
N TYR A 200 -8.25 8.13 4.37
CA TYR A 200 -9.37 8.74 5.08
C TYR A 200 -9.52 10.22 4.75
N LYS A 201 -10.74 10.77 4.83
CA LYS A 201 -10.92 12.23 4.87
C LYS A 201 -10.70 12.72 6.29
N GLN A 202 -9.98 13.83 6.42
CA GLN A 202 -9.77 14.51 7.69
C GLN A 202 -11.11 14.96 8.28
N VAL A 203 -11.39 14.55 9.51
CA VAL A 203 -12.54 15.04 10.28
C VAL A 203 -12.10 16.19 11.18
N ALA A 204 -12.92 17.24 11.27
CA ALA A 204 -12.62 18.39 12.11
C ALA A 204 -12.50 17.99 13.58
N ASN A 205 -11.38 18.37 14.21
CA ASN A 205 -11.04 18.08 15.62
C ASN A 205 -10.76 16.60 15.93
N GLU A 206 -10.49 15.76 14.93
CA GLU A 206 -9.98 14.41 15.15
C GLU A 206 -8.48 14.39 14.83
N ASP A 207 -7.66 14.09 15.82
CA ASP A 207 -6.26 13.75 15.61
C ASP A 207 -6.16 12.24 15.43
N TYR A 208 -5.88 11.80 14.20
CA TYR A 208 -5.85 10.39 13.89
C TYR A 208 -4.63 9.66 14.46
N ALA A 209 -3.54 10.35 14.77
CA ALA A 209 -2.39 9.76 15.44
C ALA A 209 -2.73 9.43 16.91
N ASP A 210 -3.48 10.32 17.57
CA ASP A 210 -3.97 10.11 18.94
C ASP A 210 -5.13 9.12 19.02
N ALA A 211 -6.01 9.09 17.99
CA ALA A 211 -7.16 8.19 17.95
C ALA A 211 -6.76 6.74 17.66
N TYR A 212 -5.75 6.52 16.81
CA TYR A 212 -5.30 5.19 16.38
C TYR A 212 -3.79 4.98 16.56
N PRO A 213 -3.22 5.16 17.77
CA PRO A 213 -1.78 5.09 17.99
C PRO A 213 -1.17 3.70 17.73
N GLN A 214 -2.00 2.67 17.64
CA GLN A 214 -1.66 1.29 17.27
C GLN A 214 -1.38 1.08 15.76
N VAL A 215 -1.73 2.06 14.94
CA VAL A 215 -1.49 2.03 13.49
C VAL A 215 -0.25 2.84 13.20
N HIS A 216 0.76 2.19 12.61
CA HIS A 216 2.02 2.79 12.21
C HIS A 216 2.09 2.82 10.68
N ALA A 217 1.93 4.00 10.09
CA ALA A 217 2.10 4.23 8.66
C ALA A 217 3.56 4.61 8.37
N ILE A 218 4.27 3.79 7.59
CA ILE A 218 5.67 3.99 7.22
C ILE A 218 5.71 4.55 5.80
N ILE A 219 6.28 5.76 5.67
CA ILE A 219 6.17 6.57 4.45
C ILE A 219 7.58 6.93 3.95
N ASN A 220 7.88 6.55 2.72
CA ASN A 220 8.98 7.16 1.98
C ASN A 220 8.49 8.53 1.45
N PRO A 221 9.12 9.66 1.81
CA PRO A 221 8.65 10.98 1.38
C PRO A 221 8.77 11.21 -0.14
N LEU A 222 9.46 10.34 -0.89
CA LEU A 222 9.54 10.37 -2.36
C LEU A 222 8.58 9.40 -3.06
N ASP A 223 7.75 8.69 -2.29
CA ASP A 223 6.75 7.77 -2.81
C ASP A 223 5.46 8.51 -3.15
N VAL A 224 4.90 8.24 -4.32
CA VAL A 224 3.68 8.87 -4.80
C VAL A 224 2.42 8.32 -4.14
N ALA A 225 2.37 7.03 -3.79
CA ALA A 225 1.14 6.42 -3.30
C ALA A 225 0.67 7.07 -1.97
N PRO A 226 1.55 7.38 -1.00
CA PRO A 226 1.17 8.07 0.22
C PRO A 226 0.73 9.53 0.06
N THR A 227 0.69 10.05 -1.16
CA THR A 227 0.28 11.43 -1.45
C THR A 227 -1.03 11.51 -2.24
N PHE A 228 -1.64 10.37 -2.55
CA PHE A 228 -2.88 10.28 -3.30
C PHE A 228 -3.91 9.38 -2.60
N PRO A 229 -5.21 9.76 -2.55
CA PRO A 229 -5.82 11.04 -2.95
C PRO A 229 -5.17 12.29 -2.31
N LEU A 230 -5.34 13.47 -2.93
CA LEU A 230 -4.58 14.65 -2.49
C LEU A 230 -5.00 15.13 -1.09
N GLU A 231 -4.03 15.56 -0.28
CA GLU A 231 -4.31 16.28 0.98
C GLU A 231 -5.12 17.55 0.74
N ALA A 232 -4.91 18.21 -0.41
CA ALA A 232 -5.70 19.37 -0.85
C ALA A 232 -7.19 19.04 -1.06
N TRP A 233 -7.54 17.76 -1.22
CA TRP A 233 -8.93 17.27 -1.24
C TRP A 233 -9.43 16.85 0.14
N GLY A 234 -8.64 17.08 1.19
CA GLY A 234 -8.94 16.76 2.58
C GLY A 234 -8.61 15.32 2.97
N PHE A 235 -7.79 14.60 2.21
CA PHE A 235 -7.41 13.22 2.54
C PHE A 235 -6.15 13.15 3.42
N THR A 236 -6.06 12.12 4.24
CA THR A 236 -4.98 11.89 5.20
C THR A 236 -4.81 10.39 5.48
N HIS A 237 -3.69 10.04 6.09
CA HIS A 237 -3.44 8.75 6.75
C HIS A 237 -4.08 8.71 8.14
N ILE A 238 -4.18 7.51 8.71
CA ILE A 238 -4.58 7.33 10.11
C ILE A 238 -3.46 6.70 10.93
N GLY A 239 -3.48 6.96 12.24
CA GLY A 239 -2.43 6.52 13.15
C GLY A 239 -1.16 7.35 13.04
N GLN A 240 -0.08 6.81 13.61
CA GLN A 240 1.22 7.46 13.67
C GLN A 240 1.93 7.33 12.32
N GLN A 241 2.38 8.46 11.78
CA GLN A 241 3.17 8.51 10.55
C GLN A 241 4.66 8.48 10.88
N HIS A 242 5.40 7.62 10.19
CA HIS A 242 6.83 7.39 10.37
C HIS A 242 7.53 7.68 9.05
N ILE A 243 8.03 8.91 8.90
CA ILE A 243 8.69 9.36 7.68
C ILE A 243 10.11 8.81 7.61
N LEU A 244 10.44 8.16 6.50
CA LEU A 244 11.74 7.56 6.29
C LEU A 244 12.80 8.64 5.97
N PRO A 245 14.00 8.58 6.57
CA PRO A 245 14.97 9.65 6.45
C PRO A 245 15.69 9.61 5.09
N LEU A 246 15.63 10.72 4.36
CA LEU A 246 16.35 10.88 3.09
C LEU A 246 17.87 10.78 3.23
N SER A 247 18.41 10.99 4.45
CA SER A 247 19.83 10.79 4.74
C SER A 247 20.29 9.33 4.56
N ALA A 248 19.38 8.36 4.61
CA ALA A 248 19.67 6.94 4.38
C ALA A 248 19.65 6.55 2.89
N TYR A 249 19.26 7.45 1.98
CA TYR A 249 18.92 7.11 0.60
C TYR A 249 20.08 6.46 -0.18
N ASP A 250 21.34 6.89 0.02
CA ASP A 250 22.50 6.24 -0.61
C ASP A 250 22.73 4.81 -0.13
N ALA A 251 22.46 4.52 1.15
CA ALA A 251 22.51 3.17 1.69
C ALA A 251 21.36 2.32 1.15
N VAL A 252 20.14 2.90 1.07
CA VAL A 252 18.96 2.26 0.48
C VAL A 252 19.23 1.87 -0.97
N ARG A 253 19.83 2.76 -1.76
CA ARG A 253 20.25 2.50 -3.14
C ARG A 253 21.12 1.25 -3.24
N THR A 254 22.17 1.21 -2.42
CA THR A 254 23.12 0.09 -2.39
C THR A 254 22.43 -1.22 -2.00
N GLU A 255 21.54 -1.17 -1.01
CA GLU A 255 20.82 -2.36 -0.54
C GLU A 255 19.75 -2.83 -1.53
N PHE A 256 19.04 -1.91 -2.17
CA PHE A 256 18.12 -2.22 -3.24
C PHE A 256 18.84 -2.91 -4.39
N GLU A 257 20.01 -2.40 -4.79
CA GLU A 257 20.86 -3.02 -5.82
C GLU A 257 21.25 -4.45 -5.44
N ARG A 258 21.62 -4.66 -4.18
CA ARG A 258 21.95 -5.99 -3.65
C ARG A 258 20.76 -6.95 -3.73
N ILE A 259 19.56 -6.50 -3.35
CA ILE A 259 18.33 -7.31 -3.34
C ILE A 259 17.85 -7.62 -4.76
N ASN A 260 17.81 -6.61 -5.62
CA ASN A 260 17.18 -6.70 -6.94
C ASN A 260 18.17 -7.12 -8.03
N GLY A 261 19.48 -6.99 -7.82
CA GLY A 261 20.51 -7.27 -8.82
C GLY A 261 20.54 -6.25 -9.96
N ARG A 262 19.99 -5.05 -9.74
CA ARG A 262 19.94 -3.95 -10.71
C ARG A 262 20.03 -2.60 -10.00
N PRO A 263 20.51 -1.54 -10.70
CA PRO A 263 20.53 -0.19 -10.17
C PRO A 263 19.19 0.26 -9.59
N PHE A 264 19.26 0.98 -8.47
CA PHE A 264 18.13 1.79 -8.00
C PHE A 264 17.88 2.91 -9.01
N GLY A 265 16.61 3.13 -9.36
CA GLY A 265 16.23 4.02 -10.46
C GLY A 265 16.01 5.46 -10.03
N GLY A 266 15.85 5.68 -8.72
CA GLY A 266 15.48 6.94 -8.13
C GLY A 266 16.64 7.89 -7.93
N ASP A 267 16.28 9.16 -7.95
CA ASP A 267 17.15 10.30 -7.72
C ASP A 267 16.41 11.29 -6.83
N LEU A 268 17.05 11.71 -5.73
CA LEU A 268 16.43 12.57 -4.72
C LEU A 268 15.79 13.83 -5.32
N VAL A 269 16.52 14.52 -6.20
CA VAL A 269 16.10 15.81 -6.74
C VAL A 269 15.05 15.62 -7.82
N GLU A 270 15.26 14.65 -8.71
CA GLU A 270 14.30 14.38 -9.77
C GLU A 270 12.99 13.81 -9.22
N ASP A 271 13.02 12.92 -8.24
CA ASP A 271 11.83 12.27 -7.71
C ASP A 271 11.00 13.22 -6.84
N GLU A 272 11.63 14.10 -6.07
CA GLU A 272 10.94 15.20 -5.38
C GLU A 272 10.22 16.11 -6.40
N ALA A 273 10.92 16.53 -7.46
CA ALA A 273 10.35 17.39 -8.49
C ALA A 273 9.24 16.69 -9.31
N LYS A 274 9.36 15.38 -9.53
CA LYS A 274 8.32 14.57 -10.17
C LYS A 274 7.09 14.50 -9.26
N LEU A 275 7.27 14.25 -7.97
CA LEU A 275 6.18 14.09 -7.00
C LEU A 275 5.37 15.37 -6.88
N GLU A 276 6.06 16.50 -6.70
CA GLU A 276 5.44 17.83 -6.65
C GLU A 276 4.64 18.11 -7.93
N ARG A 277 5.24 17.83 -9.10
CA ARG A 277 4.57 18.00 -10.39
C ARG A 277 3.34 17.12 -10.53
N GLY A 278 3.40 15.87 -10.09
CA GLY A 278 2.29 14.93 -10.12
C GLY A 278 1.09 15.46 -9.34
N GLN A 279 1.32 15.87 -8.09
CA GLN A 279 0.29 16.45 -7.22
C GLN A 279 -0.32 17.73 -7.83
N GLN A 280 0.52 18.63 -8.36
CA GLN A 280 0.05 19.83 -9.06
C GLN A 280 -0.80 19.51 -10.29
N LEU A 281 -0.46 18.47 -11.05
CA LEU A 281 -1.21 18.05 -12.22
C LEU A 281 -2.55 17.43 -11.85
N TYR A 282 -2.62 16.59 -10.83
CA TYR A 282 -3.89 16.07 -10.32
C TYR A 282 -4.79 17.18 -9.79
N TYR A 283 -4.24 18.15 -9.04
CA TYR A 283 -5.01 19.30 -8.56
C TYR A 283 -5.50 20.20 -9.70
N ALA A 284 -4.65 20.44 -10.71
CA ALA A 284 -5.04 21.21 -11.89
C ALA A 284 -6.06 20.47 -12.77
N LEU A 285 -6.06 19.13 -12.73
CA LEU A 285 -7.04 18.29 -13.43
C LEU A 285 -8.41 18.40 -12.75
N ALA A 286 -8.41 18.36 -11.41
CA ALA A 286 -9.60 18.47 -10.59
C ALA A 286 -9.25 19.16 -9.25
N PRO A 287 -9.76 20.37 -8.98
CA PRO A 287 -9.49 21.09 -7.72
C PRO A 287 -10.09 20.43 -6.48
N SER A 288 -11.05 19.52 -6.66
CA SER A 288 -11.74 18.78 -5.61
C SER A 288 -12.07 17.35 -6.05
N VAL A 289 -12.39 16.47 -5.10
CA VAL A 289 -12.94 15.14 -5.42
C VAL A 289 -14.26 15.24 -6.19
N HIS A 290 -15.14 16.20 -5.85
CA HIS A 290 -16.32 16.51 -6.65
C HIS A 290 -15.97 16.70 -8.13
N ASP A 291 -15.03 17.61 -8.41
CA ASP A 291 -14.64 17.91 -9.80
C ASP A 291 -14.00 16.69 -10.47
N PHE A 292 -13.29 15.86 -9.71
CA PHE A 292 -12.69 14.64 -10.25
C PHE A 292 -13.74 13.68 -10.81
N TYR A 293 -14.91 13.59 -10.16
CA TYR A 293 -16.02 12.74 -10.60
C TYR A 293 -17.01 13.42 -11.55
N HIS A 294 -17.24 14.73 -11.42
CA HIS A 294 -18.36 15.42 -12.06
C HIS A 294 -17.99 16.50 -13.07
N ALA A 295 -16.72 16.93 -13.15
CA ALA A 295 -16.34 17.94 -14.13
C ALA A 295 -16.48 17.39 -15.55
N GLU A 296 -17.38 17.98 -16.34
CA GLU A 296 -17.60 17.59 -17.74
C GLU A 296 -16.64 18.34 -18.67
N THR A 297 -15.58 17.65 -19.11
CA THR A 297 -14.64 18.23 -20.07
C THR A 297 -15.06 17.85 -21.50
N PRO A 298 -15.32 18.80 -22.42
CA PRO A 298 -15.66 18.48 -23.81
C PRO A 298 -14.56 17.66 -24.46
N TRP A 299 -14.89 16.51 -25.05
CA TRP A 299 -13.93 15.55 -25.59
C TRP A 299 -13.84 15.59 -27.12
N TRP A 300 -12.80 14.98 -27.72
CA TRP A 300 -12.54 15.09 -29.17
C TRP A 300 -13.63 14.43 -30.05
N ASP A 301 -14.39 13.49 -29.50
CA ASP A 301 -15.47 12.78 -30.19
C ASP A 301 -16.81 13.55 -30.14
N GLY A 302 -16.82 14.75 -29.55
CA GLY A 302 -18.01 15.58 -29.37
C GLY A 302 -18.83 15.25 -28.11
N GLY A 303 -18.40 14.27 -27.31
CA GLY A 303 -18.96 13.97 -25.99
C GLY A 303 -18.30 14.77 -24.86
N THR A 304 -18.52 14.32 -23.63
CA THR A 304 -17.83 14.82 -22.42
C THR A 304 -17.10 13.67 -21.74
N MET A 305 -16.02 14.00 -21.02
CA MET A 305 -15.31 13.05 -20.17
C MET A 305 -14.93 13.70 -18.85
N THR A 306 -15.09 12.93 -17.76
CA THR A 306 -14.66 13.36 -16.43
C THR A 306 -13.19 13.00 -16.18
N PRO A 307 -12.48 13.73 -15.30
CA PRO A 307 -11.13 13.35 -14.86
C PRO A 307 -11.02 11.89 -14.43
N TYR A 308 -11.97 11.39 -13.62
CA TYR A 308 -12.02 10.01 -13.17
C TYR A 308 -12.11 9.02 -14.33
N GLN A 309 -13.05 9.24 -15.27
CA GLN A 309 -13.21 8.36 -16.44
C GLN A 309 -11.93 8.27 -17.27
N TRP A 310 -11.24 9.39 -17.43
CA TRP A 310 -9.97 9.43 -18.15
C TRP A 310 -8.87 8.65 -17.43
N VAL A 311 -8.72 8.82 -16.11
CA VAL A 311 -7.75 8.04 -15.32
C VAL A 311 -8.07 6.54 -15.39
N GLN A 312 -9.34 6.16 -15.27
CA GLN A 312 -9.77 4.75 -15.37
C GLN A 312 -9.46 4.15 -16.75
N ASP A 313 -9.75 4.87 -17.83
CA ASP A 313 -9.43 4.41 -19.19
C ASP A 313 -7.92 4.23 -19.38
N LEU A 314 -7.08 5.09 -18.78
CA LEU A 314 -5.62 4.94 -18.82
C LEU A 314 -5.12 3.74 -18.02
N MET A 315 -5.74 3.42 -16.88
CA MET A 315 -5.37 2.26 -16.07
C MET A 315 -5.59 0.93 -16.79
N LEU A 316 -6.55 0.86 -17.71
CA LEU A 316 -6.72 -0.32 -18.58
C LEU A 316 -5.45 -0.60 -19.39
N GLY A 317 -4.85 0.42 -19.99
CA GLY A 317 -3.62 0.27 -20.78
C GLY A 317 -2.43 -0.19 -19.94
N ALA A 318 -2.29 0.34 -18.72
CA ALA A 318 -1.24 -0.09 -17.80
C ALA A 318 -1.38 -1.57 -17.38
N GLN A 319 -2.60 -2.11 -17.42
CA GLN A 319 -2.90 -3.52 -17.16
C GLN A 319 -2.77 -4.40 -18.42
N GLY A 320 -2.33 -3.85 -19.55
CA GLY A 320 -2.28 -4.56 -20.83
C GLY A 320 -3.64 -4.80 -21.47
N LEU A 321 -4.69 -4.14 -20.98
CA LEU A 321 -6.04 -4.18 -21.55
C LEU A 321 -6.20 -3.12 -22.64
N GLU A 322 -7.17 -3.34 -23.53
CA GLU A 322 -7.48 -2.38 -24.59
C GLU A 322 -8.07 -1.10 -24.00
N ILE A 323 -7.38 0.03 -24.21
CA ILE A 323 -7.90 1.35 -23.87
C ILE A 323 -9.06 1.66 -24.82
N PRO A 324 -10.21 2.14 -24.34
CA PRO A 324 -11.33 2.54 -25.18
C PRO A 324 -10.91 3.49 -26.32
N ALA A 325 -11.48 3.32 -27.51
CA ALA A 325 -11.14 4.14 -28.68
C ALA A 325 -11.28 5.65 -28.40
N ARG A 326 -12.26 6.04 -27.56
CA ARG A 326 -12.45 7.41 -27.05
C ARG A 326 -11.20 7.96 -26.35
N THR A 327 -10.38 7.13 -25.71
CA THR A 327 -9.20 7.55 -24.97
C THR A 327 -7.90 7.24 -25.72
N ALA A 328 -7.88 6.24 -26.60
CA ALA A 328 -6.70 5.88 -27.41
C ALA A 328 -6.16 7.05 -28.27
N ASN A 329 -7.02 7.98 -28.68
CA ASN A 329 -6.63 9.19 -29.42
C ASN A 329 -6.22 10.37 -28.51
N VAL A 330 -5.75 10.10 -27.29
CA VAL A 330 -5.26 11.11 -26.33
C VAL A 330 -4.32 12.11 -27.00
N MET A 331 -3.42 11.67 -27.88
CA MET A 331 -2.45 12.53 -28.60
C MET A 331 -3.07 13.62 -29.49
N ALA A 332 -4.28 13.41 -30.02
CA ALA A 332 -4.99 14.42 -30.80
C ALA A 332 -5.65 15.48 -29.90
N TYR A 333 -6.12 15.07 -28.73
CA TYR A 333 -6.88 15.90 -27.79
C TYR A 333 -5.99 16.69 -26.80
N VAL A 334 -4.85 16.12 -26.40
CA VAL A 334 -3.87 16.76 -25.51
C VAL A 334 -3.31 18.08 -26.03
N LYS A 335 -3.46 18.38 -27.32
CA LYS A 335 -3.12 19.71 -27.88
C LYS A 335 -4.04 20.83 -27.42
N THR A 336 -5.30 20.53 -27.07
CA THR A 336 -6.30 21.50 -26.62
C THR A 336 -6.52 21.48 -25.11
N HIS A 337 -6.08 20.42 -24.42
CA HIS A 337 -6.22 20.24 -22.97
C HIS A 337 -4.86 19.95 -22.32
N PRO A 338 -4.06 20.99 -22.02
CA PRO A 338 -2.65 20.84 -21.64
C PRO A 338 -2.43 20.16 -20.29
N VAL A 339 -3.41 20.16 -19.38
CA VAL A 339 -3.30 19.45 -18.09
C VAL A 339 -3.35 17.94 -18.30
N TYR A 340 -4.37 17.44 -19.01
CA TYR A 340 -4.46 16.04 -19.43
C TYR A 340 -3.21 15.58 -20.20
N ALA A 341 -2.64 16.46 -21.04
CA ALA A 341 -1.40 16.21 -21.76
C ALA A 341 -0.22 15.94 -20.86
N LYS A 342 0.01 16.86 -19.93
CA LYS A 342 1.14 16.79 -19.00
C LYS A 342 0.96 15.64 -18.03
N LEU A 343 -0.26 15.37 -17.57
CA LEU A 343 -0.54 14.24 -16.70
C LEU A 343 -0.34 12.91 -17.42
N PHE A 344 -0.75 12.78 -18.68
CA PHE A 344 -0.44 11.58 -19.48
C PHE A 344 1.07 11.39 -19.65
N GLN A 345 1.79 12.44 -20.02
CA GLN A 345 3.25 12.40 -20.16
C GLN A 345 3.93 12.04 -18.85
N HIS A 346 3.44 12.58 -17.74
CA HIS A 346 3.93 12.29 -16.40
C HIS A 346 3.70 10.83 -16.04
N MET A 347 2.48 10.31 -16.19
CA MET A 347 2.17 8.91 -15.91
C MET A 347 2.93 7.94 -16.84
N ALA A 348 3.08 8.28 -18.11
CA ALA A 348 3.74 7.42 -19.10
C ALA A 348 5.28 7.42 -18.98
N ASN A 349 5.89 8.57 -18.69
CA ASN A 349 7.35 8.70 -18.61
C ASN A 349 7.89 8.44 -17.20
N ASP A 350 7.16 8.92 -16.18
CA ASP A 350 7.61 8.90 -14.79
C ASP A 350 6.97 7.73 -14.02
N GLY A 351 5.74 7.30 -14.37
CA GLY A 351 5.05 6.19 -13.71
C GLY A 351 5.63 4.79 -13.97
N ASN A 352 6.55 4.64 -14.92
CA ASN A 352 7.24 3.37 -15.20
C ASN A 352 8.64 3.28 -14.57
N ASN A 353 9.23 4.40 -14.13
CA ASN A 353 10.65 4.48 -13.72
C ASN A 353 10.96 5.41 -12.52
N GLY A 354 10.03 6.21 -12.01
CA GLY A 354 10.22 7.11 -10.87
C GLY A 354 9.28 6.78 -9.71
N TYR A 355 9.61 7.25 -8.50
CA TYR A 355 8.90 7.10 -7.21
C TYR A 355 9.17 5.84 -6.40
N GLU A 356 9.69 4.79 -7.05
CA GLU A 356 10.17 3.59 -6.36
C GLU A 356 9.20 3.06 -5.30
N HIS A 357 7.91 3.18 -5.62
CA HIS A 357 6.78 2.65 -4.88
C HIS A 357 6.80 1.13 -4.96
N THR A 358 7.79 0.54 -4.31
CA THR A 358 8.04 -0.88 -4.35
C THR A 358 8.33 -1.41 -2.97
N ILE A 359 7.85 -2.62 -2.71
CA ILE A 359 8.13 -3.27 -1.44
C ILE A 359 9.62 -3.48 -1.21
N THR A 360 10.43 -3.65 -2.27
CA THR A 360 11.88 -3.77 -2.13
C THR A 360 12.57 -2.48 -1.70
N THR A 361 12.04 -1.31 -2.04
CA THR A 361 12.53 -0.03 -1.51
C THR A 361 12.31 0.05 -0.01
N TYR A 362 11.10 -0.28 0.47
CA TYR A 362 10.80 -0.29 1.91
C TYR A 362 11.58 -1.36 2.68
N ILE A 363 11.78 -2.55 2.10
CA ILE A 363 12.68 -3.58 2.68
C ILE A 363 14.11 -3.03 2.80
N SER A 364 14.58 -2.29 1.79
CA SER A 364 15.93 -1.71 1.78
C SER A 364 16.09 -0.67 2.89
N PHE A 365 15.11 0.24 3.06
CA PHE A 365 15.07 1.17 4.20
C PHE A 365 15.14 0.43 5.54
N MET A 366 14.25 -0.54 5.79
CA MET A 366 14.22 -1.30 7.03
C MET A 366 15.49 -2.14 7.27
N THR A 367 16.28 -2.40 6.22
CA THR A 367 17.54 -3.15 6.35
C THR A 367 18.71 -2.24 6.73
N VAL A 368 18.75 -1.01 6.22
CA VAL A 368 19.88 -0.09 6.41
C VAL A 368 19.73 0.84 7.60
N LEU A 369 18.49 1.06 8.06
CA LEU A 369 18.25 1.84 9.28
C LEU A 369 18.85 1.12 10.50
N PRO A 370 19.40 1.88 11.46
CA PRO A 370 20.00 1.29 12.66
C PRO A 370 18.93 0.63 13.53
N ASP A 371 19.33 -0.37 14.33
CA ASP A 371 18.40 -1.12 15.19
C ASP A 371 17.68 -0.22 16.22
N ASP A 372 18.30 0.90 16.60
CA ASP A 372 17.75 1.92 17.51
C ASP A 372 17.10 3.10 16.77
N TRP A 373 16.76 2.93 15.47
CA TRP A 373 16.04 3.95 14.74
C TRP A 373 14.73 4.27 15.46
N THR A 374 14.63 5.54 15.82
CA THR A 374 13.42 6.15 16.35
C THR A 374 12.97 7.21 15.36
N VAL A 375 11.66 7.42 15.31
CA VAL A 375 11.08 8.43 14.44
C VAL A 375 11.46 9.78 15.01
N THR A 376 12.16 10.54 14.18
CA THR A 376 12.59 11.90 14.50
C THR A 376 11.61 12.87 13.84
N ASP A 377 11.11 13.82 14.62
CA ASP A 377 10.32 14.94 14.12
C ASP A 377 11.25 15.89 13.34
N ASP A 378 11.61 15.53 12.09
CA ASP A 378 12.31 16.42 11.16
C ASP A 378 11.34 16.97 10.10
#